data_AF-A0A6J0CVY5-F1
#
_entry.id   AF-A0A6J0CVY5-F1
#
_cell.length_a   1.000
_cell.length_b   1.000
_cell.length_c   1.000
_cell.angle_alpha   90.00
_cell.angle_beta   90.00
_cell.angle_gamma   90.00
#
_symmetry.space_group_name_H-M   'P 1'
#
loop_
_entity.id
_entity.type
_entity.pdbx_description
1 polymer ?
#
loop_
_entity_poly.entity_id
_entity_poly.type
_entity_poly.pdbx_seq_one_letter_code
_entity_poly.pdbx_strand_id
1 'polypeptide(L)'
;MLGTKRTLPKLHLEAIVENLRTYNIHALLVIGGFEAYEGVLQLVEARGRYEELCIVMCVIPATISNNVPGTDFSLGSDTAVNAAMEV
;
A
#
# COMPACT_ATOMS: atom_id res chain seq x y z
N MET A 1 -8.58 13.74 7.66
CA MET A 1 -7.90 12.84 6.69
C MET A 1 -6.72 12.15 7.38
N LEU A 2 -6.35 10.94 6.96
CA LEU A 2 -5.30 10.12 7.59
C LEU A 2 -3.85 10.47 7.16
N GLY A 3 -3.67 11.06 5.97
CA GLY A 3 -2.36 11.39 5.40
C GLY A 3 -1.75 10.26 4.56
N THR A 4 -0.76 10.57 3.71
CA THR A 4 -0.06 9.60 2.85
C THR A 4 1.44 9.93 2.75
N LYS A 5 2.28 8.89 2.65
CA LYS A 5 3.73 8.98 2.49
C LYS A 5 4.22 7.86 1.57
N ARG A 6 5.37 8.09 0.92
CA ARG A 6 6.04 7.13 0.03
C ARG A 6 7.08 6.25 0.75
N THR A 7 7.13 6.31 2.08
CA THR A 7 8.10 5.57 2.88
C THR A 7 7.77 4.08 2.86
N LEU A 8 8.76 3.26 2.51
CA LEU A 8 8.63 1.81 2.44
C LEU A 8 8.86 1.14 3.81
N PRO A 9 8.24 -0.03 4.07
CA PRO A 9 8.27 -0.69 5.38
C PRO A 9 9.59 -1.38 5.71
N LYS A 10 10.49 -1.62 4.73
CA LYS A 10 11.72 -2.42 4.90
C LYS A 10 12.57 -2.06 6.13
N LEU A 11 12.71 -0.78 6.45
CA LEU A 11 13.52 -0.29 7.58
C LEU A 11 12.75 -0.25 8.91
N HIS A 12 11.46 -0.56 8.90
CA HIS A 12 10.56 -0.38 10.04
C HIS A 12 9.72 -1.63 10.36
N LEU A 13 10.10 -2.80 9.84
CA LEU A 13 9.34 -4.04 9.96
C LEU A 13 9.04 -4.41 11.42
N GLU A 14 10.01 -4.29 12.32
CA GLU A 14 9.85 -4.61 13.74
C GLU A 14 8.78 -3.73 14.40
N ALA A 15 8.83 -2.42 14.14
CA ALA A 15 7.83 -1.48 14.68
C ALA A 15 6.43 -1.72 14.09
N ILE A 16 6.35 -2.10 12.81
CA ILE A 16 5.07 -2.45 12.17
C ILE A 16 4.48 -3.71 12.81
N VAL A 17 5.29 -4.75 12.98
CA VAL A 17 4.88 -6.03 13.60
C VAL A 17 4.41 -5.80 15.04
N GLU A 18 5.13 -4.99 15.82
CA GLU A 18 4.74 -4.66 17.19
C GLU A 18 3.37 -3.97 17.25
N ASN A 19 3.09 -3.08 16.28
CA ASN A 19 1.79 -2.43 16.17
C ASN A 19 0.68 -3.41 15.79
N LEU A 20 0.93 -4.32 14.83
CA LEU A 20 -0.06 -5.34 14.46
C LEU A 20 -0.46 -6.19 15.67
N ARG A 21 0.52 -6.59 16.49
CA ARG A 21 0.30 -7.33 17.73
C ARG A 21 -0.47 -6.51 18.77
N THR A 22 0.04 -5.31 19.07
CA THR A 22 -0.51 -4.41 20.11
C THR A 22 -1.98 -4.08 19.86
N TYR A 23 -2.34 -3.83 18.61
CA TYR A 23 -3.70 -3.44 18.23
C TYR A 23 -4.55 -4.61 17.72
N ASN A 24 -4.03 -5.84 17.78
CA ASN A 24 -4.71 -7.06 17.35
C ASN A 24 -5.30 -6.94 15.93
N ILE A 25 -4.47 -6.51 14.99
CA ILE A 25 -4.85 -6.25 13.59
C ILE A 25 -4.76 -7.55 12.79
N HIS A 26 -5.87 -7.94 12.17
CA HIS A 26 -6.00 -9.21 11.44
C HIS A 26 -6.07 -9.05 9.91
N ALA A 27 -6.11 -7.82 9.41
CA ALA A 27 -6.14 -7.51 7.99
C ALA A 27 -5.61 -6.10 7.72
N LEU A 28 -5.05 -5.90 6.53
CA LEU A 28 -4.53 -4.63 6.07
C LEU A 28 -5.06 -4.31 4.68
N LEU A 29 -5.75 -3.18 4.55
CA LEU A 29 -6.14 -2.59 3.27
C LEU A 29 -5.27 -1.35 3.01
N VAL A 30 -4.45 -1.39 1.97
CA VAL A 30 -3.53 -0.29 1.64
C VAL A 30 -4.05 0.43 0.39
N ILE A 31 -4.27 1.74 0.49
CA ILE A 31 -4.71 2.57 -0.64
C ILE A 31 -3.52 3.42 -1.08
N GLY A 32 -3.05 3.22 -2.31
CA GLY A 32 -1.91 3.99 -2.81
C GLY A 32 -1.37 3.52 -4.17
N GLY A 33 -0.28 4.15 -4.60
CA GLY A 33 0.36 3.91 -5.88
C GLY A 33 1.40 2.78 -5.84
N PHE A 34 2.47 2.95 -6.60
CA PHE A 34 3.53 1.95 -6.72
C PHE A 34 4.18 1.61 -5.36
N GLU A 35 4.38 2.59 -4.49
CA GLU A 35 4.96 2.37 -3.17
C GLU A 35 4.03 1.54 -2.24
N ALA A 36 2.71 1.58 -2.46
CA ALA A 36 1.78 0.69 -1.75
C ALA A 36 1.95 -0.76 -2.21
N TYR A 37 2.05 -0.97 -3.53
CA TYR A 37 2.33 -2.28 -4.11
C TYR A 37 3.66 -2.85 -3.61
N GLU A 38 4.74 -2.08 -3.73
CA GLU A 38 6.07 -2.50 -3.26
C GLU A 38 6.09 -2.70 -1.74
N GLY A 39 5.45 -1.82 -0.98
CA GLY A 39 5.38 -1.93 0.47
C GLY A 39 4.69 -3.21 0.92
N VAL A 40 3.54 -3.55 0.33
CA VAL A 40 2.85 -4.81 0.64
C VAL A 40 3.68 -6.01 0.22
N LEU A 41 4.37 -5.96 -0.92
CA LEU A 41 5.29 -7.03 -1.34
C LEU A 41 6.38 -7.27 -0.30
N GLN A 42 7.01 -6.21 0.22
CA GLN A 42 8.02 -6.32 1.28
C GLN A 42 7.47 -6.93 2.58
N LEU A 43 6.22 -6.62 2.94
CA LEU A 43 5.56 -7.23 4.11
C LEU A 43 5.28 -8.73 3.87
N VAL A 44 4.82 -9.09 2.67
CA VAL A 44 4.56 -10.49 2.29
C VAL A 44 5.84 -11.31 2.30
N GLU A 45 6.93 -10.79 1.73
CA GLU A 45 8.26 -11.44 1.75
C GLU A 45 8.79 -11.63 3.18
N ALA A 46 8.40 -10.75 4.10
CA ALA A 46 8.81 -10.83 5.51
C ALA A 46 8.00 -11.83 6.35
N ARG A 47 6.93 -12.45 5.82
CA ARG A 47 6.11 -13.45 6.55
C ARG A 47 6.90 -14.65 7.08
N GLY A 48 7.98 -15.05 6.39
CA GLY A 48 8.86 -16.11 6.88
C GLY A 48 9.60 -15.77 8.17
N ARG A 49 9.62 -14.50 8.59
CA ARG A 49 10.28 -14.00 9.80
C ARG A 49 9.30 -13.55 10.89
N TYR A 50 8.08 -13.16 10.51
CA TYR A 50 7.09 -12.57 11.43
C TYR A 50 5.70 -13.16 11.18
N GLU A 51 5.15 -13.86 12.17
CA GLU A 51 3.82 -14.48 12.09
C GLU A 51 2.70 -13.44 12.04
N GLU A 52 2.91 -12.27 12.65
CA GLU A 52 1.94 -11.15 12.63
C GLU A 52 1.69 -10.62 11.21
N LEU A 53 2.60 -10.85 10.26
CA LEU A 53 2.43 -10.48 8.86
C LEU A 53 1.63 -11.52 8.07
N CYS A 54 1.30 -12.68 8.66
CA CYS A 54 0.47 -13.72 8.05
C CYS A 54 -1.03 -13.38 8.06
N ILE A 55 -1.35 -12.08 7.98
CA ILE A 55 -2.70 -11.52 7.87
C ILE A 55 -3.07 -11.26 6.40
N VAL A 56 -4.36 -11.09 6.13
CA VAL A 56 -4.83 -10.71 4.78
C VAL A 56 -4.36 -9.30 4.45
N MET A 57 -3.71 -9.12 3.29
CA MET A 57 -3.26 -7.82 2.81
C MET A 57 -3.80 -7.59 1.40
N CYS A 58 -4.38 -6.42 1.15
CA CYS A 58 -4.91 -6.04 -0.16
C CYS A 58 -4.49 -4.61 -0.49
N VAL A 59 -4.15 -4.37 -1.76
CA VAL A 59 -3.82 -3.04 -2.29
C VAL A 59 -4.98 -2.57 -3.16
N ILE A 60 -5.49 -1.36 -2.88
CA ILE A 60 -6.35 -0.60 -3.79
C ILE A 60 -5.46 0.38 -4.56
N PRO A 61 -5.26 0.19 -5.87
CA PRO A 61 -4.44 1.07 -6.69
C PRO A 61 -5.02 2.49 -6.74
N ALA A 62 -4.26 3.46 -6.23
CA ALA A 62 -4.64 4.87 -6.20
C ALA A 62 -3.42 5.75 -6.53
N THR A 63 -3.37 6.22 -7.77
CA THR A 63 -2.30 7.06 -8.33
C THR A 63 -2.78 7.72 -9.61
N ILE A 64 -2.30 8.93 -9.89
CA ILE A 64 -2.56 9.61 -11.17
C ILE A 64 -1.81 8.96 -12.34
N SER A 65 -0.72 8.25 -12.06
CA SER A 65 0.19 7.71 -13.09
C SER A 65 -0.28 6.40 -13.72
N ASN A 66 -1.31 5.75 -13.16
CA ASN A 66 -1.80 4.44 -13.59
C ASN A 66 -0.69 3.39 -13.77
N ASN A 67 0.29 3.39 -12.85
CA ASN A 67 1.51 2.60 -12.96
C ASN A 67 1.59 1.44 -11.95
N VAL A 68 0.46 1.02 -11.38
CA VAL A 68 0.42 -0.09 -10.42
C VAL A 68 0.27 -1.40 -11.20
N PRO A 69 1.19 -2.37 -11.08
CA PRO A 69 1.07 -3.65 -11.75
C PRO A 69 -0.19 -4.41 -11.34
N GLY A 70 -0.82 -5.11 -12.29
CA GLY A 70 -1.95 -6.01 -12.03
C GLY A 70 -3.34 -5.37 -12.18
N THR A 71 -3.42 -4.10 -12.57
CA THR A 71 -4.68 -3.42 -12.91
C THR A 71 -4.49 -2.54 -14.14
N ASP A 72 -5.56 -2.38 -14.93
CA ASP A 72 -5.60 -1.42 -16.04
C ASP A 72 -5.96 0.00 -15.56
N PHE A 73 -6.47 0.13 -14.33
CA PHE A 73 -6.94 1.40 -13.78
C PHE A 73 -6.52 1.61 -12.32
N SER A 74 -6.13 2.83 -12.00
CA SER A 74 -5.93 3.32 -10.63
C SER A 74 -6.83 4.50 -10.32
N LEU A 75 -7.29 4.58 -9.06
CA LEU A 75 -8.07 5.71 -8.59
C LEU A 75 -7.27 7.02 -8.75
N GLY A 76 -7.92 8.05 -9.28
CA GLY A 76 -7.33 9.36 -9.55
C GLY A 76 -6.73 9.55 -10.95
N SER A 77 -6.56 8.48 -11.73
CA SER A 77 -6.07 8.58 -13.12
C SER A 77 -7.04 9.35 -14.03
N ASP A 78 -8.33 9.01 -14.00
CA ASP A 78 -9.37 9.73 -14.76
C ASP A 78 -9.45 11.22 -14.39
N THR A 79 -9.39 11.54 -13.09
CA THR A 79 -9.34 12.94 -12.63
C THR A 79 -8.13 13.68 -13.18
N ALA A 80 -6.97 13.02 -13.23
CA ALA A 80 -5.75 13.63 -13.78
C ALA A 80 -5.85 13.90 -15.29
N VAL A 81 -6.46 12.98 -16.05
CA VAL A 81 -6.69 13.17 -17.49
C VAL A 81 -7.65 14.33 -17.74
N ASN A 82 -8.79 14.35 -17.03
CA ASN A 82 -9.74 15.46 -17.16
C ASN A 82 -9.10 16.81 -16.81
N ALA A 83 -8.35 16.87 -15.70
CA ALA A 83 -7.63 18.07 -15.30
C ALA A 83 -6.58 18.51 -16.33
N ALA A 84 -5.93 17.57 -17.04
CA ALA A 84 -4.96 17.90 -18.08
C ALA A 84 -5.62 18.38 -19.39
N MET A 85 -6.87 17.96 -19.66
CA MET A 85 -7.65 18.39 -20.83
C MET A 85 -8.31 19.76 -20.64
N GLU A 86 -8.52 20.19 -19.40
CA GLU A 86 -9.04 21.52 -19.06
C GLU A 86 -7.99 22.65 -19.19
N VAL A 87 -6.72 22.30 -19.45
CA VAL A 87 -5.59 23.23 -19.59
C VAL A 87 -5.27 23.54 -21.05
#